data_AF-A0A2N5KAC0-F1
#
_entry.id   AF-A0A2N5KAC0-F1
#
_cell.length_a   1.000
_cell.length_b   1.000
_cell.length_c   1.000
_cell.angle_alpha   90.00
_cell.angle_beta   90.00
_cell.angle_gamma   90.00
#
_symmetry.space_group_name_H-M   'P 1'
#
loop_
_entity.id
_entity.type
_entity.pdbx_description
1 polymer ?
#
loop_
_entity_poly.entity_id
_entity_poly.type
_entity_poly.pdbx_seq_one_letter_code
_entity_poly.pdbx_strand_id
1 'polypeptide(L)'
;MSQSLSAYLDEAPSLDELAAELTLLGLHYRHTLPPRERWQYPLHVFGMGDLRVVYHEGDPDASKAVVNTTVRRGDTSIGATQLRLVSTRVVNRWGGEVYDPQIKRRLVLN
;
A
#
# COMPACT_ATOMS: atom_id res chain seq x y z
N MET A 1 -18.47 -2.72 -1.90
CA MET A 1 -17.54 -3.02 -0.77
C MET A 1 -16.12 -2.66 -1.19
N SER A 2 -15.24 -2.27 -0.27
CA SER A 2 -13.81 -2.04 -0.57
C SER A 2 -12.99 -3.30 -0.34
N GLN A 3 -11.90 -3.46 -1.10
CA GLN A 3 -10.87 -4.48 -0.87
C GLN A 3 -9.55 -3.81 -0.52
N SER A 4 -8.69 -4.48 0.24
CA SER A 4 -7.39 -3.94 0.62
C SER A 4 -6.35 -5.02 0.82
N LEU A 5 -5.10 -4.68 0.50
CA LEU A 5 -3.90 -5.46 0.78
C LEU A 5 -2.91 -4.58 1.54
N SER A 6 -2.14 -5.19 2.43
CA SER A 6 -1.02 -4.55 3.11
C SER A 6 0.28 -5.19 2.63
N ALA A 7 1.29 -4.41 2.29
CA ALA A 7 2.65 -4.89 2.07
C ALA A 7 3.52 -4.42 3.23
N TYR A 8 4.13 -5.37 3.93
CA TYR A 8 5.14 -5.12 4.96
C TYR A 8 6.50 -5.24 4.28
N LEU A 9 7.34 -4.21 4.39
CA LEU A 9 8.60 -4.13 3.65
C LEU A 9 9.78 -4.38 4.58
N ASP A 10 10.78 -5.11 4.09
CA ASP A 10 12.04 -5.37 4.80
C ASP A 10 12.98 -4.15 4.75
N GLU A 11 12.87 -3.35 3.68
CA GLU A 11 13.54 -2.07 3.53
C GLU A 11 12.50 -0.94 3.53
N ALA A 12 12.75 0.12 4.29
CA ALA A 12 11.87 1.29 4.35
C ALA A 12 12.32 2.34 3.32
N PRO A 13 11.64 2.51 2.17
CA PRO A 13 11.97 3.58 1.23
C PRO A 13 11.64 4.95 1.79
N SER A 14 12.36 5.97 1.33
CA SER A 14 11.90 7.35 1.52
C SER A 14 10.55 7.59 0.82
N LEU A 15 9.82 8.61 1.28
CA LEU A 15 8.58 9.05 0.64
C LEU A 15 8.74 9.35 -0.85
N ASP A 16 9.87 9.97 -1.23
CA ASP A 16 10.16 10.35 -2.61
C ASP A 16 10.42 9.13 -3.51
N GLU A 17 11.14 8.12 -3.00
CA GLU A 17 11.38 6.87 -3.72
C GLU A 17 10.07 6.13 -3.99
N LEU A 18 9.19 6.05 -2.99
CA LEU A 18 7.91 5.38 -3.18
C LEU A 18 6.97 6.19 -4.09
N ALA A 19 6.94 7.52 -3.97
CA ALA A 19 6.16 8.37 -4.86
C ALA A 19 6.62 8.24 -6.32
N ALA A 20 7.93 8.20 -6.56
CA ALA A 20 8.49 7.98 -7.89
C ALA A 20 8.07 6.62 -8.46
N GLU A 21 8.17 5.55 -7.66
CA GLU A 21 7.78 4.20 -8.08
C GLU A 21 6.30 4.10 -8.42
N LEU A 22 5.43 4.72 -7.62
CA LEU A 22 3.99 4.70 -7.86
C LEU A 22 3.59 5.58 -9.06
N THR A 23 4.35 6.64 -9.35
CA THR A 23 4.17 7.45 -10.56
C THR A 23 4.42 6.64 -11.83
N LEU A 24 5.36 5.68 -11.81
CA LEU A 24 5.58 4.75 -12.94
C LEU A 24 4.37 3.85 -13.22
N LEU A 25 3.49 3.66 -12.22
CA LEU A 25 2.22 2.94 -12.37
C LEU A 25 1.06 3.85 -12.79
N GLY A 26 1.33 5.11 -13.15
CA GLY A 26 0.31 6.09 -13.47
C GLY A 26 -0.50 6.54 -12.26
N LEU A 27 0.04 6.39 -11.05
CA LEU A 27 -0.61 6.85 -9.82
C LEU A 27 -0.09 8.23 -9.44
N HIS A 28 -0.98 9.12 -9.04
CA HIS A 28 -0.65 10.50 -8.73
C HIS A 28 -0.54 10.71 -7.22
N TYR A 29 0.58 11.29 -6.82
CA TYR A 29 0.84 11.68 -5.44
C TYR A 29 0.03 12.90 -5.02
N ARG A 30 -0.57 12.83 -3.82
CA ARG A 30 -1.13 13.99 -3.13
C ARG A 30 -0.69 14.01 -1.66
N HIS A 31 -0.01 15.07 -1.25
CA HIS A 31 0.37 15.29 0.16
C HIS A 31 -0.78 15.90 0.97
N THR A 32 -0.87 15.57 2.26
CA THR A 32 -1.81 16.20 3.22
C THR A 32 -1.07 16.60 4.51
N LEU A 33 -0.85 17.92 4.66
CA LEU A 33 -0.77 18.86 5.83
C LEU A 33 -0.35 18.39 7.28
N PRO A 34 0.08 19.33 8.18
CA PRO A 34 1.27 19.26 9.04
C PRO A 34 1.08 18.59 10.44
N PRO A 35 2.16 18.40 11.24
CA PRO A 35 2.32 17.23 12.12
C PRO A 35 1.92 17.45 13.58
N ARG A 36 1.40 16.38 14.20
CA ARG A 36 1.71 15.94 15.59
C ARG A 36 0.92 14.67 15.95
N GLU A 37 1.55 13.50 15.75
CA GLU A 37 1.63 12.33 16.64
C GLU A 37 1.90 10.98 15.91
N ARG A 38 2.39 9.99 16.68
CA ARG A 38 2.38 8.52 16.51
C ARG A 38 2.30 7.94 15.07
N TRP A 39 3.38 7.60 14.36
CA TRP A 39 3.21 6.82 13.11
C TRP A 39 2.30 7.51 12.05
N GLN A 40 1.99 8.80 12.20
CA GLN A 40 1.13 9.63 11.33
C GLN A 40 2.09 10.48 10.48
N TYR A 41 2.18 10.35 9.16
CA TYR A 41 1.08 10.38 8.21
C TYR A 41 1.47 9.64 6.93
N PRO A 42 0.47 9.10 6.23
CA PRO A 42 0.74 8.31 5.06
C PRO A 42 0.93 9.15 3.80
N LEU A 43 1.87 8.74 2.95
CA LEU A 43 1.85 9.12 1.55
C LEU A 43 0.56 8.57 0.93
N HIS A 44 -0.35 9.47 0.53
CA HIS A 44 -1.54 9.12 -0.21
C HIS A 44 -1.27 9.25 -1.71
N VAL A 45 -1.43 8.14 -2.40
CA VAL A 45 -1.31 8.08 -3.86
C VAL A 45 -2.62 7.56 -4.42
N PHE A 46 -3.16 8.28 -5.41
CA PHE A 46 -4.46 7.99 -6.00
C PHE A 46 -4.29 7.59 -7.47
N GLY A 47 -5.01 6.56 -7.89
CA GLY A 47 -5.04 6.10 -9.27
C GLY A 47 -6.43 6.17 -9.90
N MET A 48 -6.48 5.89 -11.20
CA MET A 48 -7.74 5.66 -11.92
C MET A 48 -8.52 4.49 -11.29
N GLY A 49 -9.84 4.64 -11.13
CA GLY A 49 -10.71 3.56 -10.64
C GLY A 49 -10.83 3.42 -9.13
N ASP A 50 -10.77 4.53 -8.38
CA ASP A 50 -10.90 4.54 -6.91
C ASP A 50 -9.78 3.79 -6.16
N LEU A 51 -8.62 3.60 -6.79
CA LEU A 51 -7.41 3.03 -6.17
C LEU A 51 -6.72 4.07 -5.30
N ARG A 52 -6.43 3.68 -4.06
CA ARG A 52 -5.71 4.48 -3.06
C ARG A 52 -4.57 3.65 -2.49
N VAL A 53 -3.37 4.20 -2.50
CA VAL A 53 -2.18 3.67 -1.83
C VAL A 53 -1.84 4.60 -0.67
N VAL A 54 -1.52 4.01 0.47
CA VAL A 54 -1.30 4.68 1.74
C VAL A 54 -0.02 4.09 2.32
N TYR A 55 1.05 4.86 2.28
CA TYR A 55 2.35 4.38 2.76
C TYR A 55 2.71 4.94 4.10
N HIS A 56 3.08 4.04 5.01
CA HIS A 56 3.58 4.33 6.33
C HIS A 56 5.05 3.94 6.37
N GLU A 57 5.94 4.91 6.45
CA GLU A 57 7.40 4.70 6.46
C GLU A 57 7.87 3.84 7.64
N GLY A 58 7.07 3.77 8.71
CA GLY A 58 7.44 3.02 9.92
C GLY A 58 8.62 3.66 10.64
N ASP A 59 9.12 3.00 11.68
CA ASP A 59 10.39 3.38 12.30
C ASP A 59 11.55 2.95 11.36
N PRO A 60 12.38 3.88 10.85
CA PRO A 60 13.50 3.56 9.98
C PRO A 60 14.48 2.55 10.61
N ASP A 61 14.59 2.54 11.94
CA ASP A 61 15.49 1.65 12.68
C ASP A 61 14.93 0.23 12.83
N ALA A 62 13.62 0.05 12.64
CA ALA A 62 12.93 -1.23 12.81
C ALA A 62 12.58 -1.92 11.47
N SER A 63 12.86 -1.27 10.32
CA SER A 63 12.69 -1.84 8.98
C SER A 63 11.31 -2.50 8.74
N LYS A 64 10.23 -1.83 9.16
CA LYS A 64 8.86 -2.32 8.90
C LYS A 64 7.98 -1.21 8.38
N ALA A 65 8.29 -0.75 7.19
CA ALA A 65 7.42 0.14 6.45
C ALA A 65 6.19 -0.64 5.94
N VAL A 66 5.03 0.01 5.87
CA VAL A 66 3.76 -0.61 5.49
C VAL A 66 3.11 0.17 4.36
N VAL A 67 2.81 -0.51 3.25
CA VAL A 67 2.00 0.05 2.16
C VAL A 67 0.62 -0.58 2.18
N ASN A 68 -0.40 0.21 2.49
CA ASN A 68 -1.79 -0.18 2.41
C ASN A 68 -2.37 0.24 1.05
N THR A 69 -2.79 -0.73 0.27
CA THR A 69 -3.43 -0.51 -1.03
C THR A 69 -4.91 -0.84 -0.90
N THR A 70 -5.80 0.07 -1.29
CA THR A 70 -7.25 -0.05 -1.18
C THR A 70 -7.92 0.32 -2.51
N VAL A 71 -8.90 -0.48 -2.95
CA VAL A 71 -9.80 -0.12 -4.05
C VAL A 71 -11.22 0.03 -3.49
N ARG A 72 -11.85 1.19 -3.72
CA ARG A 72 -13.17 1.52 -3.15
C ARG A 72 -14.32 0.71 -3.79
N ARG A 73 -14.19 0.36 -5.08
CA ARG A 73 -15.07 -0.56 -5.82
C ARG A 73 -14.43 -1.94 -5.96
N GLY A 74 -14.21 -2.58 -4.81
CA GLY A 74 -13.49 -3.85 -4.71
C GLY A 74 -14.28 -5.07 -5.14
N ASP A 75 -15.48 -4.96 -5.72
CA ASP A 75 -16.27 -6.09 -6.22
C ASP A 75 -15.94 -6.46 -7.68
N THR A 76 -14.96 -5.80 -8.29
CA THR A 76 -14.53 -6.11 -9.66
C THR A 76 -13.19 -6.87 -9.69
N SER A 77 -13.07 -7.82 -10.63
CA SER A 77 -11.81 -8.54 -10.89
C SER A 77 -10.66 -7.60 -11.26
N ILE A 78 -10.98 -6.46 -11.89
CA ILE A 78 -10.04 -5.40 -12.23
C ILE A 78 -9.43 -4.79 -10.97
N GLY A 79 -10.27 -4.42 -9.99
CA GLY A 79 -9.81 -3.85 -8.71
C GLY A 79 -8.90 -4.81 -7.93
N ALA A 80 -9.27 -6.10 -7.85
CA ALA A 80 -8.45 -7.12 -7.20
C ALA A 80 -7.07 -7.28 -7.88
N THR A 81 -7.05 -7.24 -9.22
CA THR A 81 -5.81 -7.33 -10.01
C THR A 81 -4.91 -6.10 -9.76
N GLN A 82 -5.49 -4.90 -9.73
CA GLN A 82 -4.76 -3.66 -9.43
C GLN A 82 -4.12 -3.70 -8.03
N LEU A 83 -4.87 -4.14 -7.02
CA LEU A 83 -4.36 -4.31 -5.65
C LEU A 83 -3.13 -5.23 -5.62
N ARG A 84 -3.23 -6.38 -6.29
CA ARG A 84 -2.16 -7.37 -6.31
C ARG A 84 -0.93 -6.86 -7.05
N LEU A 85 -1.10 -6.20 -8.20
CA LEU A 85 0.01 -5.66 -9.00
C LEU A 85 0.81 -4.62 -8.21
N VAL A 86 0.14 -3.65 -7.58
CA VAL A 86 0.82 -2.62 -6.77
C VAL A 86 1.56 -3.26 -5.60
N SER A 87 0.87 -4.09 -4.81
CA SER A 87 1.45 -4.69 -3.60
C SER A 87 2.64 -5.60 -3.92
N THR A 88 2.54 -6.40 -4.99
CA THR A 88 3.64 -7.27 -5.44
C THR A 88 4.83 -6.48 -5.95
N ARG A 89 4.60 -5.37 -6.67
CA ARG A 89 5.68 -4.53 -7.18
C ARG A 89 6.47 -3.86 -6.06
N VAL A 90 5.78 -3.36 -5.04
CA VAL A 90 6.44 -2.78 -3.86
C VAL A 90 7.29 -3.83 -3.15
N VAL A 91 6.73 -5.01 -2.85
CA VAL A 91 7.48 -6.11 -2.20
C VAL A 91 8.65 -6.58 -3.05
N ASN A 92 8.50 -6.71 -4.37
CA ASN A 92 9.61 -7.11 -5.24
C ASN A 92 10.77 -6.11 -5.25
N ARG A 93 10.50 -4.84 -4.95
CA ARG A 93 11.51 -3.78 -4.95
C ARG A 93 12.21 -3.63 -3.59
N TRP A 94 11.48 -3.76 -2.49
CA TRP A 94 11.97 -3.48 -1.13
C TRP A 94 11.90 -4.67 -0.16
N GLY A 95 11.67 -5.88 -0.68
CA GLY A 95 11.51 -7.08 0.12
C GLY A 95 10.20 -7.12 0.90
N GLY A 96 10.05 -8.15 1.73
CA GLY A 96 8.93 -8.35 2.64
C GLY A 96 7.79 -9.20 2.11
N GLU A 97 6.57 -8.94 2.60
CA GLU A 97 5.41 -9.81 2.36
C GLU A 97 4.11 -9.04 2.12
N VAL A 98 3.27 -9.59 1.24
CA VAL A 98 1.90 -9.11 1.02
C VAL A 98 0.94 -9.86 1.94
N TYR A 99 0.31 -9.13 2.83
CA TYR A 99 -0.77 -9.59 3.68
C TYR A 99 -2.14 -9.29 3.06
N ASP A 100 -2.92 -10.35 2.85
CA ASP A 100 -4.32 -10.28 2.45
C ASP A 100 -5.23 -10.70 3.62
N PRO A 101 -6.00 -9.77 4.22
CA PRO A 101 -6.92 -10.10 5.32
C PRO A 101 -8.05 -11.06 4.92
N GLN A 102 -8.40 -11.14 3.63
CA GLN A 102 -9.43 -12.07 3.14
C GLN A 102 -8.91 -13.51 3.03
N ILE A 103 -7.64 -13.69 2.65
CA ILE A 103 -7.00 -15.02 2.61
C ILE A 103 -6.92 -15.60 4.01
N LYS A 104 -6.51 -14.81 5.01
CA LYS A 104 -6.40 -15.28 6.40
C LYS A 104 -7.77 -15.66 7.00
N ARG A 105 -8.83 -14.89 6.70
CA ARG A 105 -10.20 -15.27 7.11
C ARG A 105 -10.66 -16.59 6.50
N ARG A 106 -10.30 -16.88 5.24
CA ARG A 106 -10.64 -18.14 4.58
C ARG A 106 -9.87 -19.33 5.15
N LEU A 107 -8.65 -19.13 5.67
CA LEU A 107 -7.85 -20.16 6.33
C LEU A 107 -8.25 -20.43 7.78
N VAL A 108 -8.87 -19.47 8.46
CA VAL A 108 -9.36 -19.63 9.85
C VAL A 108 -10.75 -20.27 9.91
N LEU A 109 -11.49 -20.25 8.80
CA LEU A 109 -12.85 -20.79 8.69
C LEU A 109 -12.90 -22.18 8.02
N ASN A 110 -11.76 -22.72 7.59
CA ASN A 110 -11.59 -24.08 7.09
C ASN A 110 -10.76 -24.89 8.08
#